data_AF-A0A1X1RHK2-F1
#
_entry.id   AF-A0A1X1RHK2-F1
#
_cell.length_a   1.000
_cell.length_b   1.000
_cell.length_c   1.000
_cell.angle_alpha   90.00
_cell.angle_beta   90.00
_cell.angle_gamma   90.00
#
_symmetry.space_group_name_H-M   'P 1'
#
loop_
_entity.id
_entity.type
_entity.pdbx_description
1 polymer ?
#
loop_
_entity_poly.entity_id
_entity_poly.type
_entity_poly.pdbx_seq_one_letter_code
_entity_poly.pdbx_strand_id
1 'polypeptide(L)'
;MNPDAGQRYYLDMGWEAVMIAVEYDGEQHRLDGWQYTKDIRRLEALERLGWIIIRVVAGDHAADIIRRVRDALDSRRASLR
;
A
#
# COMPACT_ATOMS: atom_id res chain seq x y z
N MET A 1 7.31 -9.85 -25.35
CA MET A 1 6.64 -9.33 -24.13
C MET A 1 5.24 -9.92 -24.17
N ASN A 2 4.84 -10.72 -23.17
CA ASN A 2 3.57 -11.46 -23.21
C ASN A 2 2.42 -10.53 -22.77
N PRO A 3 1.40 -10.26 -23.62
CA PRO A 3 0.29 -9.35 -23.30
C PRO A 3 -0.66 -9.88 -22.21
N ASP A 4 -0.58 -11.17 -21.85
CA ASP A 4 -1.42 -11.80 -20.81
C ASP A 4 -0.79 -11.76 -19.40
N ALA A 5 0.43 -11.22 -19.28
CA ALA A 5 1.05 -11.01 -17.98
C ALA A 5 0.38 -9.81 -17.30
N GLY A 6 -0.74 -10.06 -16.62
CA GLY A 6 -1.36 -9.08 -15.74
C GLY A 6 -0.31 -8.40 -14.84
N GLN A 7 -0.50 -7.12 -14.57
CA GLN A 7 0.44 -6.34 -13.77
C GLN A 7 0.56 -6.95 -12.36
N ARG A 8 1.75 -7.43 -12.01
CA ARG A 8 2.05 -7.94 -10.66
C ARG A 8 2.65 -6.83 -9.82
N TYR A 9 2.14 -6.67 -8.62
CA TYR A 9 2.69 -5.79 -7.59
C TYR A 9 3.09 -6.65 -6.41
N TYR A 10 4.29 -6.42 -5.88
CA TYR A 10 4.73 -6.99 -4.61
C TYR A 10 4.38 -6.00 -3.52
N LEU A 11 3.86 -6.49 -2.40
CA LEU A 11 3.59 -5.70 -1.21
C LEU A 11 4.51 -6.19 -0.09
N ASP A 12 5.01 -5.29 0.75
CA ASP A 12 5.87 -5.67 1.89
C ASP A 12 5.09 -6.54 2.88
N MET A 13 3.89 -6.09 3.24
CA MET A 13 2.93 -6.81 4.06
C MET A 13 1.50 -6.50 3.60
N GLY A 14 0.63 -7.51 3.55
CA GLY A 14 -0.78 -7.27 3.22
C GLY A 14 -1.71 -8.45 3.46
N TRP A 15 -3.00 -8.13 3.55
CA TRP A 15 -4.09 -9.08 3.75
C TRP A 15 -5.12 -8.90 2.63
N GLU A 16 -5.13 -9.84 1.69
CA GLU A 16 -6.01 -9.81 0.51
C GLU A 16 -7.50 -9.86 0.88
N ALA A 17 -7.88 -10.65 1.89
CA ALA A 17 -9.28 -10.79 2.30
C ALA A 17 -9.95 -9.47 2.72
N VAL A 18 -9.16 -8.49 3.15
CA VAL A 18 -9.63 -7.15 3.55
C VAL A 18 -9.01 -6.04 2.70
N MET A 19 -8.21 -6.38 1.68
CA MET A 19 -7.56 -5.45 0.77
C MET A 19 -6.81 -4.33 1.53
N ILE A 20 -5.97 -4.69 2.50
CA ILE A 20 -5.13 -3.75 3.26
C ILE A 20 -3.67 -4.17 3.12
N ALA A 21 -2.79 -3.20 2.87
CA ALA A 21 -1.34 -3.40 2.84
C ALA A 21 -0.61 -2.37 3.70
N VAL A 22 0.58 -2.72 4.16
CA VAL A 22 1.52 -1.85 4.85
C VAL A 22 2.83 -1.88 4.08
N GLU A 23 3.33 -0.71 3.71
CA GLU A 23 4.51 -0.52 2.87
C GLU A 23 5.53 0.34 3.59
N TYR A 24 6.77 -0.10 3.69
CA TYR A 24 7.85 0.73 4.23
C TYR A 24 8.43 1.60 3.11
N ASP A 25 8.31 2.92 3.26
CA ASP A 25 8.95 3.87 2.38
C ASP A 25 10.26 4.37 2.97
N GLY A 26 11.34 3.67 2.58
CA GLY A 26 12.70 4.03 2.94
C GLY A 26 13.16 5.35 2.30
N GLU A 27 14.04 6.06 3.00
CA GLU A 27 14.55 7.37 2.62
C GLU A 27 15.26 7.40 1.24
N GLN A 28 15.74 6.25 0.78
CA GLN A 28 16.49 6.09 -0.47
C GLN A 28 15.61 6.17 -1.74
N HIS A 29 14.28 6.13 -1.64
CA HIS A 29 13.39 6.21 -2.81
C HIS A 29 13.25 7.61 -3.42
N ARG A 30 13.60 8.68 -2.68
CA ARG A 30 13.28 10.06 -3.11
C ARG A 30 14.18 10.65 -4.19
N LEU A 31 15.30 9.99 -4.55
CA LEU A 31 16.29 10.55 -5.50
C LEU A 31 16.16 10.04 -6.94
N ASP A 32 15.26 9.10 -7.23
CA ASP A 32 15.02 8.59 -8.58
C ASP A 32 13.62 8.95 -9.09
N GLY A 33 13.54 9.93 -10.00
CA GLY A 33 12.27 10.41 -10.58
C GLY A 33 11.51 9.35 -11.38
N TRP A 34 12.20 8.34 -11.92
CA TRP A 34 11.54 7.22 -12.59
C TRP A 34 10.84 6.31 -11.58
N GLN A 35 11.51 5.99 -10.48
CA GLN A 35 10.95 5.19 -9.39
C GLN A 35 9.74 5.90 -8.76
N TYR A 36 9.83 7.21 -8.53
CA TYR A 36 8.71 8.02 -8.03
C TYR A 36 7.46 7.93 -8.92
N THR A 37 7.63 8.10 -10.24
CA THR A 37 6.51 8.02 -11.19
C THR A 37 5.90 6.62 -11.22
N LYS A 38 6.73 5.58 -11.14
CA LYS A 38 6.29 4.18 -11.10
C LYS A 38 5.52 3.89 -9.81
N ASP A 39 5.96 4.41 -8.68
CA ASP A 39 5.31 4.22 -7.39
C ASP A 39 3.94 4.90 -7.32
N ILE A 40 3.80 6.10 -7.89
CA ILE A 40 2.48 6.75 -8.04
C ILE A 40 1.53 5.85 -8.83
N ARG A 41 1.95 5.39 -10.02
CA ARG A 41 1.08 4.56 -10.87
C ARG A 41 0.71 3.23 -10.21
N ARG A 42 1.63 2.65 -9.42
CA ARG A 42 1.39 1.45 -8.62
C ARG A 42 0.36 1.71 -7.53
N LEU A 43 0.52 2.79 -6.76
CA LEU A 43 -0.42 3.19 -5.71
C LEU A 43 -1.82 3.42 -6.28
N GLU A 44 -1.94 4.21 -7.34
CA GLU A 44 -3.22 4.46 -8.00
C GLU A 44 -3.89 3.17 -8.51
N ALA A 45 -3.10 2.22 -9.03
CA ALA A 45 -3.65 0.94 -9.49
C ALA A 45 -4.17 0.09 -8.32
N LEU A 46 -3.41 0.02 -7.23
CA LEU A 46 -3.82 -0.70 -6.01
C LEU A 46 -5.07 -0.07 -5.38
N GLU A 47 -5.14 1.27 -5.31
CA GLU A 47 -6.32 2.00 -4.84
C GLU A 47 -7.55 1.74 -5.72
N ARG A 48 -7.40 1.72 -7.05
CA ARG A 48 -8.50 1.36 -7.97
C ARG A 48 -8.98 -0.08 -7.81
N LEU A 49 -8.08 -0.99 -7.45
CA LEU A 49 -8.42 -2.37 -7.08
C LEU A 49 -9.06 -2.46 -5.68
N GLY A 50 -9.19 -1.32 -5.01
CA GLY A 50 -9.82 -1.20 -3.71
C GLY A 50 -8.88 -1.54 -2.57
N TRP A 51 -7.55 -1.49 -2.73
CA TRP A 51 -6.61 -1.64 -1.61
C TRP A 51 -6.49 -0.34 -0.80
N ILE A 52 -6.38 -0.47 0.53
CA ILE A 52 -5.91 0.60 1.42
C ILE A 52 -4.42 0.36 1.67
N ILE A 53 -3.57 1.29 1.25
CA ILE A 53 -2.11 1.19 1.42
C ILE A 53 -1.67 2.13 2.55
N ILE A 54 -1.13 1.56 3.62
CA ILE A 54 -0.59 2.31 4.76
C ILE A 54 0.92 2.41 4.58
N ARG A 55 1.39 3.61 4.23
CA ARG A 55 2.83 3.88 4.13
C ARG A 55 3.45 4.15 5.49
N VAL A 56 4.57 3.50 5.77
CA VAL A 56 5.35 3.64 7.00
C VAL A 56 6.70 4.22 6.64
N VAL A 57 7.11 5.29 7.31
CA VAL A 57 8.45 5.88 7.15
C VAL A 57 9.27 5.69 8.42
N ALA A 58 10.60 5.86 8.33
CA ALA A 58 11.52 5.66 9.45
C ALA A 58 11.19 6.48 10.71
N GLY A 59 10.53 7.64 10.55
CA GLY A 59 10.12 8.51 11.64
C GLY A 59 8.79 8.14 12.31
N ASP A 60 8.05 7.16 11.78
CA ASP A 60 6.75 6.79 12.35
C ASP A 60 6.91 6.02 13.67
N HIS A 61 6.10 6.38 14.67
CA HIS A 61 6.01 5.62 15.90
C HIS A 61 5.16 4.35 15.72
N ALA A 62 5.58 3.25 16.35
CA ALA A 62 4.86 1.97 16.29
C ALA A 62 3.38 2.10 16.65
N ALA A 63 3.05 2.91 17.66
CA ALA A 63 1.66 3.14 18.07
C ALA A 63 0.81 3.76 16.96
N ASP A 64 1.34 4.71 16.20
CA ASP A 64 0.64 5.37 15.10
C ASP A 64 0.47 4.45 13.89
N ILE A 65 1.45 3.59 13.61
CA ILE A 65 1.34 2.55 12.58
C ILE A 65 0.21 1.60 12.94
N ILE A 66 0.21 1.06 14.17
CA ILE A 66 -0.81 0.13 14.66
C ILE A 66 -2.21 0.77 14.62
N ARG A 67 -2.32 2.03 15.04
CA ARG A 67 -3.60 2.76 15.00
C ARG A 67 -4.14 2.86 13.58
N ARG A 68 -3.32 3.28 12.61
CA ARG A 68 -3.75 3.37 11.20
C ARG A 68 -4.18 2.03 10.63
N VAL A 69 -3.51 0.94 11.00
CA VAL A 69 -3.91 -0.43 10.60
C VAL A 69 -5.27 -0.79 11.19
N ARG A 70 -5.51 -0.49 12.47
CA ARG A 70 -6.82 -0.71 13.11
C ARG A 70 -7.92 0.11 12.45
N ASP A 71 -7.68 1.40 12.21
CA ASP A 71 -8.64 2.30 11.55
C ASP A 71 -9.04 1.76 10.16
N ALA A 72 -8.07 1.25 9.39
CA ALA A 72 -8.33 0.62 8.09
C ALA A 72 -9.16 -0.68 8.22
N LEU A 73 -8.84 -1.54 9.19
CA LEU A 73 -9.61 -2.76 9.44
C LEU A 73 -11.05 -2.47 9.86
N ASP A 74 -11.26 -1.47 10.71
CA ASP A 74 -12.59 -1.08 11.17
C ASP A 74 -13.43 -0.47 10.04
N SER A 75 -12.81 0.34 9.17
CA SER A 75 -13.43 0.83 7.95
C SER A 75 -13.93 -0.32 7.06
N ARG A 76 -13.12 -1.36 6.86
CA ARG A 76 -13.54 -2.55 6.10
C ARG A 76 -14.68 -3.31 6.74
N ARG A 77 -14.63 -3.50 8.06
CA ARG A 77 -15.72 -4.16 8.80
C ARG A 77 -17.03 -3.39 8.67
N ALA A 78 -16.98 -2.06 8.64
CA ALA A 78 -18.15 -1.22 8.46
C ALA A 78 -18.70 -1.31 7.03
N SER A 79 -17.85 -1.37 6.00
CA SER A 79 -18.29 -1.48 4.60
C SER A 79 -18.83 -2.85 4.19
N LEU A 80 -18.57 -3.90 4.99
CA LEU A 80 -19.07 -5.26 4.74
C LEU A 80 -20.39 -5.56 5.47
N ARG A 81 -20.93 -4.60 6.23
CA ARG A 81 -22.24 -4.68 6.88
C ARG A 81 -23.30 -3.98 6.04
#